data_AF-A0A6G1S0H1-F1
#
_entry.id   AF-A0A6G1S0H1-F1
#
_cell.length_a   1.000
_cell.length_b   1.000
_cell.length_c   1.000
_cell.angle_alpha   90.00
_cell.angle_beta   90.00
_cell.angle_gamma   90.00
#
_symmetry.space_group_name_H-M   'P 1'
#
loop_
_entity.id
_entity.type
_entity.pdbx_description
1 polymer ?
#
loop_
_entity_poly.entity_id
_entity_poly.type
_entity_poly.pdbx_seq_one_letter_code
_entity_poly.pdbx_strand_id
1 'polypeptide(L)'
;MATQFGILARLTWWEYSWDIMEPVTYFITYGSAMAMYAYFVMTRQEYVYPDARDRQYLLFFHKGAKKTRFDLEKYNQLKDAIAQAELDLKRLRDPLQVHLPIQQIDEKD
;
A
#
# COMPACT_ATOMS: atom_id res chain seq x y z
N MET A 1 14.09 -5.55 12.17
CA MET A 1 15.14 -6.47 11.67
C MET A 1 16.48 -6.32 12.38
N ALA A 2 16.99 -5.10 12.62
CA ALA A 2 18.31 -4.91 13.26
C ALA A 2 18.46 -5.58 14.65
N THR A 3 17.43 -5.47 15.50
CA THR A 3 17.46 -6.08 16.84
C THR A 3 17.47 -7.62 16.78
N GLN A 4 16.73 -8.22 15.84
CA GLN A 4 16.73 -9.67 15.61
C GLN A 4 18.12 -10.15 15.20
N PHE A 5 18.77 -9.44 14.28
CA PHE A 5 20.13 -9.75 13.86
C PHE A 5 21.14 -9.60 15.02
N GLY A 6 21.06 -8.51 15.79
CA GLY A 6 21.95 -8.25 16.91
C GLY A 6 21.84 -9.28 18.04
N ILE A 7 20.61 -9.71 18.37
CA ILE A 7 20.38 -10.75 19.37
C ILE A 7 20.94 -12.09 18.90
N LEU A 8 20.66 -12.48 17.65
CA LEU A 8 21.18 -13.72 17.09
C LEU A 8 22.71 -13.71 17.03
N ALA A 9 23.32 -12.61 16.56
CA ALA A 9 24.76 -12.44 16.51
C ALA A 9 25.43 -12.55 17.89
N ARG A 10 24.81 -11.95 18.91
CA ARG A 10 25.33 -12.05 20.29
C ARG A 10 25.26 -13.48 20.79
N LEU A 11 24.10 -14.14 20.62
CA LEU A 11 23.87 -15.51 21.04
C LEU A 11 24.77 -16.51 20.31
N THR A 12 25.05 -16.34 19.01
CA THR A 12 25.86 -17.27 18.21
C THR A 12 27.37 -17.20 18.44
N TRP A 13 27.89 -16.06 18.92
CA TRP A 13 29.33 -15.85 19.06
C TRP A 13 29.82 -15.80 20.50
N TRP A 14 28.94 -15.46 21.44
CA TRP A 14 29.36 -15.25 22.82
C TRP A 14 28.67 -16.16 23.83
N GLU A 15 27.37 -16.47 23.68
CA GLU A 15 26.64 -17.33 24.63
C GLU A 15 26.58 -18.81 24.21
N TYR A 16 26.31 -19.07 22.93
CA TYR A 16 26.03 -20.40 22.39
C TYR A 16 26.85 -20.64 21.12
N SER A 17 27.21 -21.91 20.87
CA SER A 17 27.82 -22.30 19.60
C SER A 17 26.78 -22.28 18.48
N TRP A 18 27.25 -22.13 17.24
CA TRP A 18 26.40 -22.09 16.05
C TRP A 18 25.47 -23.31 15.92
N ASP A 19 25.91 -24.49 16.35
CA ASP A 19 25.15 -25.75 16.37
C ASP A 19 23.82 -25.68 17.18
N ILE A 20 23.80 -24.90 18.26
CA ILE A 20 22.58 -24.70 19.09
C ILE A 20 21.63 -23.68 18.45
N MET A 21 22.20 -22.70 17.72
CA MET A 21 21.44 -21.60 17.11
C MET A 21 20.88 -21.93 15.73
N GLU A 22 21.44 -22.93 15.04
CA GLU A 22 20.97 -23.43 13.75
C GLU A 22 19.46 -23.75 13.74
N PRO A 23 18.93 -24.65 14.61
CA PRO A 23 17.50 -24.95 14.61
C PRO A 23 16.64 -23.74 15.01
N VAL A 24 17.14 -22.86 15.88
CA VAL A 24 16.42 -21.67 16.32
C VAL A 24 16.22 -20.69 15.16
N THR A 25 17.28 -20.42 14.40
CA THR A 25 17.18 -19.54 13.22
C THR A 25 16.31 -20.14 12.12
N TYR A 26 16.31 -21.47 11.97
CA TYR A 26 15.41 -22.17 11.06
C TYR A 26 13.94 -21.95 11.43
N PHE A 27 13.56 -22.13 12.70
CA PHE A 27 12.19 -21.88 13.16
C PHE A 27 11.76 -20.42 13.02
N ILE A 28 12.65 -19.46 13.26
CA ILE A 28 12.37 -18.03 13.06
C ILE A 28 12.12 -17.74 11.58
N THR A 29 12.93 -18.32 10.69
CA THR A 29 12.81 -18.12 9.25
C THR A 29 11.49 -18.70 8.75
N TYR A 30 11.21 -19.97 9.10
CA TYR A 30 9.96 -20.62 8.73
C TYR A 30 8.73 -19.94 9.35
N GLY A 31 8.84 -19.48 10.60
CA GLY A 31 7.80 -18.71 11.28
C GLY A 31 7.51 -17.38 10.60
N SER A 32 8.53 -16.68 10.11
CA SER A 32 8.33 -15.44 9.35
C SER A 32 7.65 -15.68 8.00
N ALA A 33 8.01 -16.77 7.30
CA ALA A 33 7.31 -17.20 6.08
C ALA A 33 5.84 -17.54 6.35
N MET A 34 5.56 -18.27 7.44
CA MET A 34 4.20 -18.59 7.85
C MET A 34 3.39 -17.34 8.24
N ALA A 35 4.01 -16.35 8.87
CA ALA A 35 3.37 -15.07 9.18
C ALA A 35 3.04 -14.26 7.91
N MET A 36 3.95 -14.23 6.93
CA MET A 36 3.69 -13.61 5.61
C MET A 36 2.54 -14.32 4.89
N TYR A 37 2.46 -15.65 4.96
CA TYR A 37 1.35 -16.41 4.40
C TYR A 37 0.02 -16.16 5.14
N ALA A 38 0.05 -16.11 6.48
CA ALA A 38 -1.12 -15.78 7.28
C ALA A 38 -1.66 -14.37 6.95
N TYR A 39 -0.75 -13.41 6.70
CA TYR A 39 -1.12 -12.09 6.20
C TYR A 39 -1.87 -12.18 4.86
N PHE A 40 -1.34 -12.93 3.89
CA PHE A 40 -2.00 -13.16 2.60
C PHE A 40 -3.41 -13.74 2.75
N VAL A 41 -3.59 -14.74 3.62
CA VAL A 41 -4.92 -15.34 3.86
C VAL A 41 -5.89 -14.31 4.45
N MET A 42 -5.42 -13.44 5.34
CA MET A 42 -6.25 -12.44 6.01
C MET A 42 -6.61 -11.25 5.10
N THR A 43 -5.65 -10.75 4.31
CA THR A 43 -5.83 -9.54 3.49
C THR A 43 -6.19 -9.85 2.04
N ARG A 44 -6.09 -11.12 1.61
CA ARG A 44 -6.22 -11.59 0.21
C ARG A 44 -5.26 -10.88 -0.76
N GLN A 45 -4.20 -10.27 -0.24
CA GLN A 45 -3.18 -9.55 -1.00
C GLN A 45 -1.81 -10.11 -0.62
N GLU A 46 -0.94 -10.30 -1.61
CA GLU A 46 0.42 -10.75 -1.39
C GLU A 46 1.20 -9.74 -0.54
N TYR A 47 2.13 -10.23 0.29
CA TYR A 47 2.95 -9.34 1.11
C TYR A 47 4.05 -8.70 0.25
N VAL A 48 3.66 -7.63 -0.45
CA VAL A 48 4.54 -6.80 -1.28
C VAL A 48 4.78 -5.49 -0.53
N TYR A 49 6.04 -5.07 -0.38
CA TYR A 49 6.41 -3.92 0.46
C TYR A 49 5.65 -2.62 0.13
N PRO A 50 5.53 -2.16 -1.13
CA PRO A 50 4.73 -0.98 -1.46
C PRO A 50 3.26 -1.14 -1.06
N ASP A 51 2.63 -2.25 -1.44
CA ASP A 51 1.19 -2.47 -1.20
C ASP A 51 0.85 -2.57 0.29
N ALA A 52 1.69 -3.27 1.06
CA ALA A 52 1.53 -3.38 2.51
C ALA A 52 1.67 -2.02 3.20
N ARG A 53 2.63 -1.19 2.75
CA ARG A 53 2.82 0.18 3.24
C ARG A 53 1.62 1.05 2.90
N ASP A 54 1.15 1.03 1.67
CA ASP A 54 0.05 1.89 1.21
C ASP A 54 -1.25 1.54 1.92
N ARG A 55 -1.52 0.24 2.11
CA ARG A 55 -2.65 -0.23 2.93
C ARG A 55 -2.56 0.28 4.36
N GLN A 56 -1.39 0.16 4.98
CA GLN A 56 -1.18 0.65 6.35
C GLN A 56 -1.36 2.18 6.42
N TYR A 57 -0.82 2.92 5.44
CA TYR A 57 -0.98 4.36 5.32
C TYR A 57 -2.46 4.76 5.21
N LEU A 58 -3.24 4.12 4.34
CA LEU A 58 -4.67 4.36 4.19
C LEU A 58 -5.43 4.12 5.49
N LEU A 59 -5.13 3.04 6.21
CA LEU A 59 -5.74 2.76 7.52
C LEU A 59 -5.42 3.87 8.54
N PHE A 60 -4.18 4.35 8.59
CA PHE A 60 -3.80 5.45 9.48
C PHE A 60 -4.44 6.76 9.06
N PHE A 61 -4.50 7.05 7.76
CA PHE A 61 -5.09 8.25 7.20
C PHE A 61 -6.59 8.31 7.49
N HIS A 62 -7.35 7.25 7.20
CA HIS A 62 -8.78 7.20 7.51
C HIS A 62 -9.06 7.32 9.02
N LYS A 63 -8.25 6.67 9.86
CA LYS A 63 -8.36 6.82 11.32
C LYS A 63 -8.06 8.26 11.76
N GLY A 64 -7.04 8.90 11.18
CA GLY A 64 -6.67 10.29 11.46
C GLY A 64 -7.74 11.28 11.00
N ALA A 65 -8.24 11.15 9.78
CA ALA A 65 -9.30 11.98 9.23
C ALA A 65 -10.60 11.88 10.03
N LYS A 66 -10.96 10.66 10.47
CA LYS A 66 -12.12 10.45 11.36
C LYS A 66 -11.95 11.16 12.71
N LYS A 67 -10.73 11.20 13.27
CA LYS A 67 -10.44 11.92 14.51
C LYS A 67 -10.63 13.44 14.36
N THR A 68 -10.21 14.00 13.23
CA THR A 68 -10.34 15.43 12.92
C THR A 68 -11.75 15.80 12.42
N ARG A 69 -12.67 14.81 12.27
CA ARG A 69 -14.01 14.97 11.68
C ARG A 69 -13.97 15.63 10.30
N PHE A 70 -12.93 15.32 9.52
CA PHE A 70 -12.82 15.78 8.16
C PHE A 70 -13.72 14.94 7.25
N ASP A 71 -14.52 15.61 6.42
CA ASP A 71 -15.40 14.97 5.44
C ASP A 71 -14.60 14.53 4.20
N LEU A 72 -14.09 13.30 4.29
CA LEU A 72 -13.34 12.64 3.22
C LEU A 72 -14.18 12.40 1.96
N GLU A 73 -15.48 12.18 2.13
CA GLU A 73 -16.37 11.85 1.02
C GLU A 73 -16.56 13.07 0.12
N LYS A 74 -16.85 14.22 0.73
CA LYS A 74 -16.91 15.50 0.01
C LYS A 74 -15.58 15.88 -0.64
N TYR A 75 -14.46 15.60 0.02
CA TYR A 75 -13.14 15.84 -0.56
C TYR A 75 -12.90 15.01 -1.82
N ASN A 76 -13.22 13.72 -1.78
CA ASN A 76 -13.07 12.83 -2.93
C ASN A 76 -13.97 13.27 -4.09
N GLN A 77 -15.25 13.57 -3.82
CA GLN A 77 -16.18 14.08 -4.84
C GLN A 77 -15.66 15.36 -5.53
N LEU A 78 -15.13 16.30 -4.74
CA LEU A 78 -14.59 17.53 -5.30
C LEU A 78 -13.32 17.29 -6.13
N LYS A 79 -12.48 16.34 -5.70
CA LYS A 79 -11.29 15.93 -6.46
C LYS A 79 -11.67 15.29 -7.79
N ASP A 80 -12.67 14.43 -7.81
CA ASP A 80 -13.17 13.78 -9.02
C ASP A 80 -13.77 14.80 -9.99
N ALA A 81 -14.57 15.76 -9.49
CA ALA A 81 -15.14 16.82 -10.31
C ALA A 81 -14.06 17.73 -10.95
N ILE A 82 -13.00 18.06 -10.20
CA ILE A 82 -11.87 18.82 -10.74
C ILE A 82 -11.16 18.01 -11.83
N ALA A 83 -10.92 16.72 -11.60
CA ALA A 83 -10.27 15.86 -12.59
C ALA A 83 -11.09 15.75 -13.88
N GLN A 84 -12.42 15.61 -13.77
CA GLN A 84 -13.33 15.61 -14.92
C GLN A 84 -13.26 16.94 -15.69
N ALA A 85 -13.39 18.07 -15.00
CA ALA A 85 -13.31 19.40 -15.61
C ALA A 85 -11.96 19.65 -16.31
N GLU A 86 -10.84 19.21 -15.71
CA GLU A 86 -9.52 19.31 -16.32
C GLU A 86 -9.38 18.44 -17.57
N LEU A 87 -9.95 17.23 -17.56
CA LEU A 87 -9.96 16.35 -18.73
C LEU A 87 -10.79 16.95 -19.87
N ASP A 88 -11.96 17.50 -19.56
CA ASP A 88 -12.82 18.14 -20.56
C ASP A 88 -12.17 19.40 -21.14
N LEU A 89 -11.50 20.21 -20.31
CA LEU A 89 -10.74 21.36 -20.79
C LEU A 89 -9.57 20.91 -21.70
N LYS A 90 -8.84 19.84 -21.33
CA LYS A 90 -7.77 19.29 -22.17
C LYS A 90 -8.30 18.78 -23.50
N ARG A 91 -9.46 18.11 -23.52
CA ARG A 91 -10.13 17.66 -24.76
C ARG A 91 -10.52 18.83 -25.65
N LEU A 92 -11.18 19.84 -25.09
CA LEU A 92 -11.60 21.04 -25.83
C LEU A 92 -10.41 21.84 -26.38
N ARG A 93 -9.26 21.78 -25.70
CA ARG A 93 -8.03 22.46 -26.11
C ARG A 93 -7.17 21.62 -27.07
N ASP A 94 -7.60 20.41 -27.46
CA ASP A 94 -6.83 19.57 -28.37
C ASP A 94 -6.81 20.21 -29.78
N PRO A 95 -5.65 20.69 -30.26
CA PRO A 95 -5.53 21.39 -31.55
C PRO A 95 -5.99 20.54 -32.75
N LEU A 96 -6.00 19.21 -32.61
CA LEU A 96 -6.45 18.29 -33.65
C LEU A 96 -7.99 18.21 -33.77
N GLN A 97 -8.73 18.63 -32.74
CA GLN A 97 -10.19 18.52 -32.66
C GLN A 97 -10.94 19.87 -32.69
N VAL A 98 -10.23 21.01 -32.74
CA VAL A 98 -10.80 22.39 -32.64
C VAL A 98 -11.90 22.70 -33.67
N HIS A 99 -11.97 21.96 -34.78
CA HIS A 99 -12.95 22.17 -35.86
C HIS A 99 -13.89 20.96 -36.10
N LEU A 100 -13.81 19.92 -35.28
CA LEU A 100 -14.68 18.75 -35.36
C LEU A 100 -15.80 18.85 -34.32
N PRO A 101 -17.00 18.31 -34.59
CA PRO A 101 -18.09 18.30 -33.61
C PRO A 101 -17.62 17.57 -32.34
N ILE A 102 -17.94 18.14 -31.18
CA ILE A 102 -17.56 17.62 -29.86
C ILE A 102 -17.94 16.14 -29.80
N GLN A 103 -16.95 15.27 -29.57
CA GLN A 103 -17.20 13.85 -29.38
C GLN A 103 -17.95 13.68 -28.05
N GLN A 104 -19.27 13.46 -28.13
CA GLN A 104 -20.09 13.21 -26.96
C GLN A 104 -19.58 11.94 -26.27
N ILE A 105 -19.40 12.03 -24.95
CA ILE A 105 -19.01 10.91 -24.10
C ILE A 105 -20.15 9.89 -24.22
N ASP A 106 -19.89 8.73 -24.83
CA ASP A 106 -20.77 7.58 -24.70
C ASP A 106 -20.69 7.17 -23.24
N GLU A 107 -21.71 7.54 -22.48
CA GLU A 107 -21.89 7.20 -21.07
C GLU A 107 -22.16 5.69 -21.03
N LYS A 108 -21.09 4.90 -21.14
CA LYS A 108 -21.16 3.46 -21.10
C LYS A 108 -21.16 3.05 -19.63
N ASP A 109 -22.34 2.61 -19.21
CA ASP A 109 -22.65 1.93 -17.93
C ASP A 109 -21.55 0.98 -17.44
#